data_AF-A0A3S0JHM0-F1
#
_entry.id   AF-A0A3S0JHM0-F1
#
_cell.length_a   1.000
_cell.length_b   1.000
_cell.length_c   1.000
_cell.angle_alpha   90.00
_cell.angle_beta   90.00
_cell.angle_gamma   90.00
#
_symmetry.space_group_name_H-M   'P 1'
#
loop_
_entity.id
_entity.type
_entity.pdbx_description
1 polymer ?
#
loop_
_entity_poly.entity_id
_entity_poly.type
_entity_poly.pdbx_seq_one_letter_code
_entity_poly.pdbx_strand_id
1 'polypeptide(L)'
;MTPPADDATAPRIRQILLTVFGCYATRDEYTPAHLLTVVQRLLGEPACTPELLDAELRSCPFARSRGQGPSLRWRFVNAHSVCPPRPPADGPARPRSAIAE
;
A
#
# COMPACT_ATOMS: atom_id res chain seq x y z
N MET A 1 31.26 -8.59 -1.84
CA MET A 1 30.19 -8.89 -0.85
C MET A 1 29.33 -7.65 -0.75
N THR A 2 28.25 -7.60 -1.53
CA THR A 2 27.28 -6.50 -1.50
C THR A 2 26.34 -6.79 -0.33
N PRO A 3 26.11 -5.86 0.62
CA PRO A 3 25.18 -6.12 1.71
C PRO A 3 23.80 -6.45 1.11
N PRO A 4 23.05 -7.40 1.69
CA PRO A 4 21.68 -7.66 1.26
C PRO A 4 20.91 -6.35 1.36
N ALA A 5 20.15 -6.01 0.32
CA ALA A 5 19.31 -4.81 0.29
C ALA A 5 18.62 -4.65 1.66
N ASP A 6 19.02 -3.61 2.36
CA ASP A 6 18.91 -3.47 3.81
C ASP A 6 17.45 -3.58 4.24
N ASP A 7 17.15 -4.54 5.14
CA ASP A 7 15.82 -4.83 5.70
C ASP A 7 15.15 -3.55 6.27
N ALA A 8 15.94 -2.52 6.61
CA ALA A 8 15.44 -1.22 7.06
C ALA A 8 14.90 -0.30 5.94
N THR A 9 15.05 -0.66 4.67
CA THR A 9 14.62 0.19 3.53
C THR A 9 13.12 0.08 3.28
N ALA A 10 12.57 -1.13 3.33
CA ALA A 10 11.14 -1.39 3.17
C ALA A 10 10.25 -0.57 4.13
N PRO A 11 10.47 -0.58 5.47
CA PRO A 11 9.65 0.21 6.38
C PRO A 11 9.78 1.72 6.13
N ARG A 12 10.94 2.21 5.69
CA ARG A 12 11.14 3.62 5.32
C ARG A 12 10.34 4.01 4.08
N ILE A 13 10.32 3.14 3.06
CA ILE A 13 9.51 3.37 1.85
C ILE A 13 8.03 3.44 2.21
N ARG A 14 7.55 2.51 3.03
CA ARG A 14 6.16 2.53 3.50
C ARG A 14 5.81 3.81 4.25
N GLN A 15 6.72 4.29 5.10
CA GLN A 15 6.54 5.54 5.83
C GLN A 15 6.50 6.76 4.89
N ILE A 16 7.36 6.79 3.86
CA ILE A 16 7.33 7.82 2.82
C ILE A 16 6.00 7.77 2.05
N LEU A 17 5.56 6.58 1.64
CA LEU A 17 4.30 6.41 0.91
C LEU A 17 3.10 6.89 1.74
N LEU A 18 3.08 6.57 3.03
CA LEU A 18 2.07 7.03 3.97
C LEU A 18 2.09 8.56 4.13
N THR A 19 3.27 9.13 4.37
CA THR A 19 3.42 10.56 4.70
C THR A 19 3.13 11.46 3.50
N VAL A 20 3.57 11.05 2.30
CA VAL A 20 3.46 11.86 1.08
C VAL A 20 2.12 11.62 0.39
N PHE A 21 1.65 10.37 0.31
CA PHE A 21 0.48 10.01 -0.49
C PHE A 21 -0.70 9.47 0.34
N GLY A 22 -0.45 8.91 1.52
CA GLY A 22 -1.49 8.27 2.35
C GLY A 22 -2.27 9.24 3.25
N CYS A 23 -1.72 10.41 3.59
CA CYS A 23 -2.38 11.37 4.49
C CYS A 23 -3.54 12.14 3.83
N TYR A 24 -3.53 12.28 2.50
CA TYR A 24 -4.56 13.00 1.75
C TYR A 24 -5.16 12.06 0.71
N ALA A 25 -6.49 11.97 0.66
CA ALA A 25 -7.16 11.28 -0.45
C ALA A 25 -6.97 12.09 -1.73
N THR A 26 -5.90 11.83 -2.47
CA THR A 26 -5.69 12.43 -3.78
C THR A 26 -6.43 11.60 -4.83
N ARG A 27 -7.08 12.26 -5.80
CA ARG A 27 -7.64 11.56 -6.97
C ARG A 27 -6.58 11.24 -8.01
N ASP A 28 -5.38 11.79 -7.81
CA ASP A 28 -4.23 11.70 -8.68
C ASP A 28 -3.76 10.25 -8.87
N GLU A 29 -3.29 9.99 -10.08
CA GLU A 29 -2.75 8.71 -10.50
C GLU A 29 -1.26 8.89 -10.82
N TYR A 30 -0.41 8.05 -10.22
CA TYR A 30 1.03 8.14 -10.33
C TYR A 30 1.59 6.94 -11.10
N THR A 31 2.66 7.15 -11.88
CA THR A 31 3.39 6.02 -12.48
C THR A 31 4.35 5.40 -11.47
N PRO A 32 4.69 4.11 -11.64
CA PRO A 32 5.78 3.49 -10.88
C PRO A 32 7.08 4.30 -10.96
N ALA A 33 7.43 4.83 -12.14
CA ALA A 33 8.62 5.66 -12.33
C ALA A 33 8.58 6.98 -11.54
N HIS A 34 7.42 7.62 -11.46
CA HIS A 34 7.25 8.85 -10.68
C HIS A 34 7.38 8.56 -9.19
N LEU A 35 6.73 7.50 -8.71
CA LEU A 35 6.82 7.07 -7.32
C LEU A 35 8.25 6.70 -6.93
N LEU A 36 8.96 5.96 -7.78
CA LEU A 36 10.36 5.60 -7.58
C LEU A 36 11.24 6.84 -7.46
N THR A 37 11.07 7.81 -8.36
CA THR A 37 11.82 9.08 -8.32
C THR A 37 11.60 9.83 -7.01
N VAL A 38 10.35 9.93 -6.54
CA VAL A 38 10.02 10.64 -5.29
C VAL A 38 10.62 9.90 -4.09
N VAL A 39 10.45 8.59 -4.03
CA VAL A 39 10.94 7.76 -2.92
C VAL A 39 12.47 7.76 -2.85
N GLN A 40 13.16 7.62 -3.98
CA GLN A 40 14.62 7.70 -4.03
C GLN A 40 15.13 9.08 -3.58
N ARG A 41 14.49 10.17 -4.01
CA ARG A 41 14.87 11.53 -3.56
C ARG A 41 14.73 11.71 -2.06
N LEU A 42 13.70 11.12 -1.44
CA LEU A 42 13.47 11.21 0.00
C LEU A 42 14.37 10.29 0.82
N LEU A 43 14.80 9.16 0.26
CA LEU A 43 15.75 8.26 0.90
C LEU A 43 17.21 8.72 0.79
N GLY A 44 17.51 9.63 -0.15
CA GLY A 44 18.81 10.29 -0.26
C GLY A 44 19.88 9.54 -1.05
N GLU A 45 19.61 8.34 -1.58
CA GLU A 45 20.52 7.50 -2.38
C GLU A 45 19.66 6.50 -3.21
N PRO A 46 20.19 5.77 -4.21
CA PRO A 46 19.47 4.71 -4.93
C PRO A 46 19.21 3.46 -4.06
N ALA A 47 18.71 3.66 -2.84
CA ALA A 47 18.34 2.60 -1.89
C ALA A 47 17.03 1.89 -2.30
N CYS A 48 16.14 2.57 -3.03
CA CYS A 48 14.87 2.02 -3.49
C CYS A 48 14.99 1.51 -4.93
N THR A 49 14.87 0.20 -5.12
CA THR A 49 14.77 -0.43 -6.44
C THR A 49 13.30 -0.50 -6.89
N PRO A 50 13.02 -0.57 -8.21
CA PRO A 50 11.65 -0.68 -8.71
C PRO A 50 10.93 -1.94 -8.18
N GLU A 51 11.64 -3.06 -7.99
CA GLU A 51 11.09 -4.29 -7.45
C GLU A 51 10.66 -4.13 -5.99
N LEU A 52 11.49 -3.46 -5.19
CA LEU A 52 11.23 -3.25 -3.78
C LEU A 52 10.10 -2.22 -3.58
N LEU A 53 10.04 -1.19 -4.43
CA LEU A 53 8.90 -0.27 -4.46
C LEU A 53 7.59 -0.98 -4.82
N ASP A 54 7.61 -1.82 -5.87
CA ASP A 54 6.43 -2.54 -6.33
C ASP A 54 5.92 -3.56 -5.29
N ALA A 55 6.84 -4.23 -4.58
CA ALA A 55 6.51 -5.07 -3.43
C ALA A 55 5.82 -4.26 -2.32
N GLU A 56 6.37 -3.10 -1.94
CA GLU A 56 5.77 -2.23 -0.91
C GLU A 56 4.42 -1.64 -1.36
N LEU A 57 4.28 -1.24 -2.63
CA LEU A 57 3.02 -0.73 -3.15
C LEU A 57 1.92 -1.81 -3.13
N ARG A 58 2.27 -3.07 -3.44
CA ARG A 58 1.32 -4.19 -3.33
C ARG A 58 0.97 -4.58 -1.90
N SER A 59 1.89 -4.40 -0.96
CA SER A 59 1.65 -4.66 0.47
C SER A 59 0.90 -3.50 1.15
N CYS A 60 0.94 -2.29 0.58
CA CYS A 60 0.31 -1.10 1.13
C CYS A 60 -1.23 -1.16 1.03
N PRO A 61 -1.96 -1.13 2.16
CA PRO A 61 -3.42 -1.31 2.15
C PRO A 61 -4.17 -0.10 1.57
N PHE A 62 -3.50 1.06 1.53
CA PHE A 62 -4.00 2.32 0.98
C PHE A 62 -3.53 2.62 -0.46
N ALA A 63 -2.75 1.72 -1.07
CA ALA A 63 -2.37 1.83 -2.48
C ALA A 63 -3.29 0.95 -3.34
N ARG A 64 -3.66 1.44 -4.52
CA ARG A 64 -4.49 0.73 -5.49
C ARG A 64 -3.86 0.87 -6.87
N SER A 65 -3.55 -0.26 -7.49
CA SER A 65 -3.08 -0.31 -8.88
C SER A 65 -4.27 -0.27 -9.84
N ARG A 66 -4.05 0.33 -11.00
CA ARG A 66 -4.97 0.35 -12.13
C ARG A 66 -4.18 0.14 -13.42
N GLY A 67 -4.69 -0.74 -14.29
CA GLY A 67 -3.99 -1.09 -15.52
C GLY A 67 -2.86 -2.10 -15.31
N GLN A 68 -2.13 -2.41 -16.39
CA GLN A 68 -1.01 -3.36 -16.40
C GLN A 68 0.07 -2.88 -17.37
N GLY A 69 1.30 -3.35 -17.17
CA GLY A 69 2.45 -3.03 -18.01
C GLY A 69 2.70 -1.52 -18.14
N PRO A 70 2.83 -0.96 -19.36
CA PRO A 70 3.13 0.46 -19.56
C PRO A 70 2.01 1.41 -19.10
N SER A 71 0.78 0.88 -18.95
CA SER A 71 -0.38 1.63 -18.48
C SER A 71 -0.62 1.48 -16.99
N LEU A 72 0.33 0.89 -16.25
CA LEU A 72 0.22 0.74 -14.80
C LEU A 72 0.24 2.13 -14.12
N ARG A 73 -0.82 2.40 -13.39
CA ARG A 73 -0.99 3.59 -12.55
C ARG A 73 -1.28 3.16 -11.12
N TRP A 74 -0.89 3.99 -10.17
CA TRP A 74 -1.17 3.81 -8.76
C TRP A 74 -1.93 5.01 -8.22
N ARG A 75 -2.97 4.74 -7.43
CA ARG A 75 -3.72 5.74 -6.67
C ARG A 75 -3.62 5.42 -5.19
N PHE A 76 -3.61 6.45 -4.36
CA PHE A 76 -3.62 6.31 -2.92
C PHE A 76 -4.96 6.77 -2.35
N VAL A 77 -5.53 5.95 -1.47
CA VAL A 77 -6.69 6.34 -0.64
C VAL A 77 -6.18 6.85 0.70
N ASN A 78 -7.01 7.61 1.41
CA ASN A 78 -6.64 8.08 2.75
C ASN A 78 -6.37 6.86 3.65
N ALA A 79 -5.15 6.76 4.19
CA ALA A 79 -4.74 5.68 5.07
C ALA A 79 -5.59 5.62 6.35
N HIS A 80 -6.11 6.75 6.82
CA HIS A 80 -7.05 6.82 7.94
C HIS A 80 -8.45 6.30 7.60
N SER A 81 -8.80 6.20 6.31
CA SER A 81 -10.06 5.61 5.85
C SER A 81 -9.96 4.12 5.54
N VAL A 82 -8.76 3.55 5.53
CA VAL A 82 -8.58 2.12 5.36
C VAL A 82 -8.87 1.45 6.70
N CYS A 83 -10.13 1.03 6.90
CA CYS A 83 -10.46 0.14 8.01
C CYS A 83 -9.52 -1.07 7.96
N PRO A 84 -8.99 -1.53 9.12
CA PRO A 84 -8.32 -2.82 9.17
C PRO A 84 -9.25 -3.89 8.59
N PRO A 85 -8.71 -4.93 7.93
CA PRO A 85 -9.53 -6.04 7.47
C PRO A 85 -10.37 -6.50 8.65
N ARG A 86 -11.70 -6.42 8.48
CA ARG A 86 -12.65 -6.87 9.50
C ARG A 86 -12.24 -8.32 9.82
N PRO A 87 -12.01 -8.69 11.10
CA PRO A 87 -11.66 -10.07 11.42
C PRO A 87 -12.69 -10.99 10.79
N PRO A 88 -12.29 -12.21 10.35
CA PRO A 88 -13.25 -13.18 9.84
C PRO A 88 -14.38 -13.27 10.86
N ALA A 89 -15.62 -13.20 10.39
CA ALA A 89 -16.80 -13.31 11.22
C ALA A 89 -16.92 -14.77 11.72
N ASP A 90 -16.03 -15.18 12.61
CA ASP A 90 -16.12 -16.41 13.39
C ASP A 90 -17.01 -16.12 14.60
N GLY A 91 -18.24 -15.72 14.30
CA GLY A 91 -19.31 -15.64 15.27
C GLY A 91 -20.24 -16.83 15.01
N PRO A 92 -20.58 -17.63 16.03
CA PRO A 92 -21.54 -18.72 15.82
C PRO A 92 -22.83 -18.12 15.27
N ALA A 93 -23.29 -18.68 14.15
CA ALA A 93 -24.56 -18.33 13.54
C ALA A 93 -25.64 -18.31 14.63
N ARG A 94 -26.15 -17.11 14.94
CA ARG A 94 -27.28 -16.97 15.86
C ARG A 94 -28.39 -17.90 15.36
N PRO A 95 -28.92 -18.82 16.19
CA PRO A 95 -30.05 -19.62 15.77
C PRO A 95 -31.21 -18.68 15.46
N ARG A 96 -31.74 -18.78 14.24
CA ARG A 96 -33.02 -18.16 13.87
C ARG A 96 -34.05 -18.65 14.87
N SER A 97 -34.59 -17.75 15.68
CA SER A 97 -35.79 -18.01 16.47
C SER A 97 -36.87 -18.51 15.53
N ALA A 98 -37.21 -19.79 15.67
CA ALA A 98 -38.44 -20.33 15.11
C ALA A 98 -39.58 -19.57 15.78
N ILE A 99 -40.32 -18.81 14.98
CA ILE A 99 -41.65 -18.32 15.35
C ILE A 99 -42.50 -19.59 15.31
N ALA A 100 -42.90 -20.07 16.49
CA ALA A 100 -43.95 -21.06 16.61
C ALA A 100 -45.30 -20.33 16.46
N GLU A 101 -46.10 -20.78 15.49
CA GLU A 101 -47.55 -20.56 15.45
C GLU A 101 -48.21 -21.94 15.53
#